data_AF-A0AAD7H4C0-F1
#
_entry.id   AF-A0AAD7H4C0-F1
#
_cell.length_a   1.000
_cell.length_b   1.000
_cell.length_c   1.000
_cell.angle_alpha   90.00
_cell.angle_beta   90.00
_cell.angle_gamma   90.00
#
_symmetry.space_group_name_H-M   'P 1'
#
loop_
_entity.id
_entity.type
_entity.pdbx_description
1 polymer ?
#
loop_
_entity_poly.entity_id
_entity_poly.type
_entity_poly.pdbx_seq_one_letter_code
_entity_poly.pdbx_strand_id
1 'polypeptide(L)'
;MEELGPGSAGVFEVGLCLARMLCGQVKLVPIILNLAEYWAVSSAKISVPWGAVFHAGTPLRPYLTLKITGRHKRALQQLVFTTVSRDQGWSSHSSYIGTYEASWSWFEVRNRSVQAAGHAKVLQHNMHGSSQERTHRIIWVNNVRSPISDWMETFSDGDVLEVYARAHYRGWTNNVYSVQVVAYTACF
;
A
#
# COMPACT_ATOMS: atom_id res chain seq x y z
N MET A 1 9.61 -17.92 7.84
CA MET A 1 9.70 -16.86 6.81
C MET A 1 8.49 -17.09 5.92
N GLU A 2 7.48 -16.24 6.00
CA GLU A 2 6.24 -16.41 5.22
C GLU A 2 6.61 -16.23 3.74
N GLU A 3 6.41 -17.26 2.91
CA GLU A 3 6.68 -17.16 1.48
C GLU A 3 5.71 -16.14 0.88
N LEU A 4 6.25 -15.00 0.47
CA LEU A 4 5.50 -13.92 -0.17
C LEU A 4 5.23 -14.29 -1.64
N GLY A 5 4.38 -15.29 -1.88
CA GLY A 5 3.85 -15.71 -3.18
C GLY A 5 4.85 -15.87 -4.35
N PRO A 6 4.35 -16.10 -5.58
CA PRO A 6 5.21 -16.20 -6.76
C PRO A 6 5.65 -14.83 -7.27
N GLY A 7 6.83 -14.75 -7.90
CA GLY A 7 7.23 -13.59 -8.70
C GLY A 7 6.57 -13.57 -10.08
N SER A 8 6.73 -12.47 -10.84
CA SER A 8 6.10 -12.31 -12.16
C SER A 8 6.51 -13.37 -13.19
N ALA A 9 7.76 -13.84 -13.13
CA ALA A 9 8.23 -14.95 -13.97
C ALA A 9 7.49 -16.27 -13.64
N GLY A 10 7.35 -16.60 -12.36
CA GLY A 10 6.65 -17.82 -11.92
C GLY A 10 5.17 -17.82 -12.28
N VAL A 11 4.48 -16.69 -12.15
CA VAL A 11 3.08 -16.56 -12.62
C VAL A 11 2.97 -16.75 -14.13
N PHE A 12 3.91 -16.19 -14.89
CA PHE A 12 3.91 -16.34 -16.34
C PHE A 12 4.17 -17.79 -16.78
N GLU A 13 5.12 -18.50 -16.14
CA GLU A 13 5.40 -19.91 -16.41
C GLU A 13 4.18 -20.80 -16.14
N VAL A 14 3.51 -20.60 -14.99
CA VAL A 14 2.25 -21.29 -14.69
C VAL A 14 1.18 -20.96 -15.74
N GLY A 15 1.07 -19.69 -16.16
CA GLY A 15 0.15 -19.29 -17.22
C GLY A 15 0.43 -19.99 -18.55
N LEU A 16 1.70 -20.15 -18.95
CA LEU A 16 2.06 -20.92 -20.14
C LEU A 16 1.72 -22.40 -20.02
N CYS A 17 1.92 -23.00 -18.85
CA CYS A 17 1.50 -24.38 -18.57
C CYS A 17 -0.01 -24.53 -18.69
N LEU A 18 -0.79 -23.62 -18.09
CA LEU A 18 -2.25 -23.60 -18.21
C LEU A 18 -2.68 -23.43 -19.66
N ALA A 19 -2.05 -22.55 -20.43
CA ALA A 19 -2.35 -22.37 -21.85
C ALA A 19 -2.19 -23.68 -22.65
N ARG A 20 -1.14 -24.46 -22.35
CA ARG A 20 -0.91 -25.78 -22.97
C ARG A 20 -1.95 -26.81 -22.53
N MET A 21 -2.27 -26.85 -21.24
CA MET A 21 -3.28 -27.76 -20.68
C MET A 21 -4.68 -27.49 -21.21
N LEU A 22 -5.00 -26.23 -21.51
CA LEU A 22 -6.28 -25.79 -22.04
C LEU A 22 -6.31 -25.80 -23.58
N CYS A 23 -5.46 -26.62 -24.23
CA CYS A 23 -5.39 -26.77 -25.68
C CYS A 23 -5.28 -25.43 -26.44
N GLY A 24 -4.55 -24.46 -25.89
CA GLY A 24 -4.36 -23.14 -26.50
C GLY A 24 -5.46 -22.12 -26.21
N GLN A 25 -6.43 -22.40 -25.32
CA GLN A 25 -7.44 -21.42 -24.89
C GLN A 25 -6.86 -20.33 -23.97
N VAL A 26 -5.95 -19.51 -24.51
CA VAL A 26 -5.20 -18.47 -23.78
C VAL A 26 -6.10 -17.45 -23.07
N LYS A 27 -7.34 -17.26 -23.52
CA LYS A 27 -8.33 -16.36 -22.89
C LYS A 27 -8.80 -16.85 -21.53
N LEU A 28 -8.76 -18.16 -21.27
CA LEU A 28 -9.18 -18.73 -19.97
C LEU A 28 -8.09 -18.63 -18.91
N VAL A 29 -6.82 -18.57 -19.31
CA VAL A 29 -5.69 -18.53 -18.39
C VAL A 29 -5.77 -17.33 -17.41
N PRO A 30 -5.92 -16.06 -17.85
CA PRO A 30 -6.03 -14.95 -16.90
C PRO A 30 -7.26 -15.06 -16.00
N ILE A 31 -8.37 -15.65 -16.48
CA ILE A 31 -9.58 -15.89 -15.69
C ILE A 31 -9.25 -16.89 -14.56
N ILE A 32 -8.63 -18.02 -14.90
CA ILE A 32 -8.27 -19.06 -13.93
C ILE A 32 -7.27 -18.52 -12.91
N LEU A 33 -6.22 -17.82 -13.35
CA LEU A 33 -5.22 -17.25 -12.46
C LEU A 33 -5.82 -16.21 -11.52
N ASN A 34 -6.71 -15.34 -12.01
CA ASN A 34 -7.41 -14.36 -11.17
C ASN A 34 -8.38 -15.03 -10.19
N LEU A 35 -9.12 -16.06 -10.61
CA LEU A 35 -10.00 -16.84 -9.72
C LEU A 35 -9.23 -17.59 -8.64
N ALA A 36 -8.00 -18.03 -8.94
CA ALA A 36 -7.11 -18.67 -8.00
C ALA A 36 -6.30 -17.68 -7.14
N GLU A 37 -6.49 -16.36 -7.33
CA GLU A 37 -5.68 -15.30 -6.72
C GLU A 37 -4.16 -15.51 -6.93
N TYR A 38 -3.80 -16.17 -8.04
CA TYR A 38 -2.42 -16.52 -8.36
C TYR A 38 -1.74 -15.36 -9.08
N TRP A 39 -1.34 -14.38 -8.28
CA TRP A 39 -0.75 -13.13 -8.72
C TRP A 39 0.72 -13.01 -8.33
N ALA A 40 1.44 -12.18 -9.09
CA ALA A 40 2.82 -11.91 -8.77
C ALA A 40 2.88 -11.00 -7.55
N VAL A 41 3.79 -11.31 -6.63
CA VAL A 41 3.93 -10.57 -5.38
C VAL A 41 5.18 -9.71 -5.43
N SER A 42 4.99 -8.43 -5.14
CA SER A 42 6.05 -7.47 -4.87
C SER A 42 5.88 -6.92 -3.47
N SER A 43 6.95 -6.78 -2.71
CA SER A 43 6.86 -6.24 -1.36
C SER A 43 8.05 -5.37 -0.99
N ALA A 44 7.81 -4.44 -0.08
CA ALA A 44 8.84 -3.64 0.57
C ALA A 44 8.46 -3.48 2.04
N LYS A 45 9.47 -3.50 2.91
CA LYS A 45 9.30 -3.28 4.34
C LYS A 45 10.45 -2.44 4.87
N ILE A 46 10.11 -1.47 5.70
CA ILE A 46 11.05 -0.73 6.53
C ILE A 46 10.62 -0.89 7.98
N SER A 47 11.58 -1.14 8.86
CA SER A 47 11.37 -1.12 10.31
C SER A 47 12.53 -0.40 10.98
N VAL A 48 12.20 0.50 11.88
CA VAL A 48 13.15 1.35 12.61
C VAL A 48 12.90 1.15 14.11
N PRO A 49 13.84 0.53 14.86
CA PRO A 49 13.59 0.14 16.25
C PRO A 49 13.18 1.28 17.17
N TRP A 50 13.68 2.49 16.92
CA TRP A 50 13.42 3.67 17.74
C TRP A 50 12.31 4.58 17.20
N GLY A 51 11.67 4.19 16.10
CA GLY A 51 10.71 5.02 15.39
C GLY A 51 11.38 6.13 14.55
N ALA A 52 10.76 6.46 13.41
CA ALA A 52 11.01 7.67 12.66
C ALA A 52 9.92 8.69 12.99
N VAL A 53 10.29 9.94 13.27
CA VAL A 53 9.36 10.98 13.70
C VAL A 53 9.13 11.98 12.56
N PHE A 54 7.87 12.17 12.20
CA PHE A 54 7.44 13.12 11.18
C PHE A 54 6.60 14.21 11.82
N HIS A 55 6.91 15.47 11.53
CA HIS A 55 6.21 16.65 12.03
C HIS A 55 5.89 17.61 10.88
N ALA A 56 5.16 18.70 11.13
CA ALA A 56 4.75 19.65 10.09
C ALA A 56 5.89 20.20 9.22
N GLY A 57 7.07 20.43 9.80
CA GLY A 57 8.27 20.86 9.08
C GLY A 57 9.11 19.77 8.40
N THR A 58 8.73 18.48 8.48
CA THR A 58 9.53 17.41 7.86
C THR A 58 9.44 17.52 6.33
N PRO A 59 10.57 17.52 5.59
CA PRO A 59 10.55 17.58 4.13
C PRO A 59 9.73 16.43 3.52
N LEU A 60 8.94 16.74 2.49
CA LEU A 60 8.10 15.74 1.82
C LEU A 60 8.98 14.76 1.04
N ARG A 61 9.25 13.60 1.64
CA ARG A 61 9.98 12.50 1.02
C ARG A 61 9.25 11.18 1.29
N PRO A 62 9.25 10.24 0.35
CA PRO A 62 8.64 8.95 0.58
C PRO A 62 9.38 8.25 1.73
N TYR A 63 8.62 7.73 2.68
CA TYR A 63 9.17 6.89 3.75
C TYR A 63 9.52 5.50 3.22
N LEU A 64 8.66 4.96 2.35
CA LEU A 64 8.85 3.67 1.71
C LEU A 64 8.45 3.77 0.23
N THR A 65 9.18 3.06 -0.62
CA THR A 65 8.88 2.96 -2.05
C THR A 65 8.80 1.49 -2.46
N LEU A 66 7.84 1.15 -3.31
CA LEU A 66 7.69 -0.18 -3.88
C LEU A 66 7.55 -0.06 -5.40
N LYS A 67 8.47 -0.69 -6.14
CA LYS A 67 8.32 -0.82 -7.60
C LYS A 67 7.25 -1.86 -7.90
N ILE A 68 6.25 -1.48 -8.68
CA ILE A 68 5.21 -2.39 -9.15
C ILE A 68 5.78 -3.20 -10.31
N THR A 69 5.71 -4.52 -10.18
CA THR A 69 6.10 -5.46 -11.24
C THR A 69 4.85 -6.04 -11.89
N GLY A 70 4.73 -5.97 -13.19
CA GLY A 70 3.63 -6.56 -13.94
C GLY A 70 4.00 -6.76 -15.41
N ARG A 71 3.06 -7.19 -16.24
CA ARG A 71 3.24 -7.20 -17.70
C ARG A 71 2.14 -6.46 -18.46
N HIS A 72 1.04 -6.15 -17.78
CA HIS A 72 -0.16 -5.56 -18.37
C HIS A 72 -0.43 -4.16 -17.81
N LYS A 73 -1.13 -3.35 -18.60
CA LYS A 73 -1.77 -2.12 -18.07
C LYS A 73 -2.84 -2.55 -17.08
N ARG A 74 -2.92 -1.88 -15.91
CA ARG A 74 -3.88 -2.18 -14.83
C ARG A 74 -3.71 -3.56 -14.19
N ALA A 75 -2.46 -4.00 -14.07
CA ALA A 75 -2.14 -5.30 -13.48
C ALA A 75 -2.46 -5.39 -11.98
N LEU A 76 -2.56 -4.27 -11.26
CA LEU A 76 -2.65 -4.25 -9.80
C LEU A 76 -4.03 -4.75 -9.31
N GLN A 77 -4.02 -5.92 -8.66
CA GLN A 77 -5.21 -6.60 -8.16
C GLN A 77 -5.46 -6.30 -6.69
N GLN A 78 -4.40 -6.25 -5.89
CA GLN A 78 -4.50 -6.02 -4.46
C GLN A 78 -3.28 -5.27 -3.92
N LEU A 79 -3.52 -4.41 -2.94
CA LEU A 79 -2.50 -3.81 -2.09
C LEU A 79 -2.82 -4.09 -0.62
N VAL A 80 -1.81 -4.54 0.12
CA VAL A 80 -1.89 -4.73 1.55
C VAL A 80 -0.85 -3.84 2.22
N PHE A 81 -1.31 -2.95 3.07
CA PHE A 81 -0.49 -2.08 3.88
C PHE A 81 -0.52 -2.56 5.33
N THR A 82 0.64 -2.70 5.95
CA THR A 82 0.75 -2.92 7.39
C THR A 82 1.65 -1.83 7.96
N THR A 83 1.11 -1.04 8.88
CA THR A 83 1.86 0.05 9.53
C THR A 83 1.85 -0.14 11.03
N VAL A 84 2.96 0.20 11.68
CA VAL A 84 3.05 0.29 13.14
C VAL A 84 3.46 1.72 13.48
N SER A 85 2.57 2.46 14.13
CA SER A 85 2.77 3.88 14.42
C SER A 85 1.97 4.34 15.64
N ARG A 86 2.27 5.55 16.09
CA ARG A 86 1.47 6.29 17.08
C ARG A 86 1.52 7.78 16.84
N ASP A 87 0.63 8.47 17.54
CA ASP A 87 0.58 9.93 17.58
C ASP A 87 1.55 10.51 18.63
N GLN A 88 1.52 11.82 18.84
CA GLN A 88 2.36 12.53 19.82
C GLN A 88 2.11 12.14 21.28
N GLY A 89 0.93 11.59 21.59
CA GLY A 89 0.62 11.06 22.92
C GLY A 89 0.01 12.05 23.91
N TRP A 90 -0.41 13.22 23.44
CA TRP A 90 -1.11 14.22 24.23
C TRP A 90 -1.98 15.10 23.31
N SER A 91 -3.01 15.71 23.88
CA SER A 91 -3.83 16.72 23.22
C SER A 91 -4.50 17.61 24.25
N SER A 92 -4.73 18.88 23.91
CA SER A 92 -5.58 19.78 24.71
C SER A 92 -7.07 19.52 24.52
N HIS A 93 -7.45 18.69 23.54
CA HIS A 93 -8.84 18.33 23.24
C HIS A 93 -9.14 16.92 23.73
N SER A 94 -9.37 16.79 25.05
CA SER A 94 -9.54 15.49 25.71
C SER A 94 -10.69 14.65 25.14
N SER A 95 -11.73 15.29 24.57
CA SER A 95 -12.87 14.60 23.94
C SER A 95 -12.51 13.74 22.74
N TYR A 96 -11.40 14.04 22.05
CA TYR A 96 -10.94 13.28 20.88
C TYR A 96 -9.83 12.29 21.20
N ILE A 97 -9.23 12.36 22.40
CA ILE A 97 -8.15 11.45 22.78
C ILE A 97 -8.64 10.00 22.70
N GLY A 98 -7.86 9.16 22.03
CA GLY A 98 -8.21 7.75 21.86
C GLY A 98 -9.19 7.45 20.72
N THR A 99 -9.59 8.47 19.94
CA THR A 99 -10.39 8.28 18.72
C THR A 99 -9.55 8.56 17.47
N TYR A 100 -10.10 8.29 16.28
CA TYR A 100 -9.46 8.69 15.02
C TYR A 100 -9.90 10.09 14.55
N GLU A 101 -10.82 10.71 15.27
CA GLU A 101 -11.34 12.04 14.92
C GLU A 101 -10.33 13.12 15.26
N ALA A 102 -10.35 14.22 14.49
CA ALA A 102 -9.46 15.36 14.66
C ALA A 102 -7.97 14.99 14.77
N SER A 103 -7.55 13.86 14.19
CA SER A 103 -6.16 13.42 14.18
C SER A 103 -5.41 14.05 13.02
N TRP A 104 -4.31 14.73 13.32
CA TRP A 104 -3.48 15.44 12.34
C TRP A 104 -2.16 14.72 12.09
N SER A 105 -2.09 13.42 12.35
CA SER A 105 -1.00 12.56 11.87
C SER A 105 -1.58 11.38 11.09
N TRP A 106 -1.05 11.13 9.89
CA TRP A 106 -1.61 10.16 8.95
C TRP A 106 -0.54 9.59 8.00
N PHE A 107 -0.95 8.60 7.23
CA PHE A 107 -0.20 8.11 6.09
C PHE A 107 -0.98 8.34 4.80
N GLU A 108 -0.25 8.59 3.73
CA GLU A 108 -0.79 8.72 2.39
C GLU A 108 0.08 7.99 1.39
N VAL A 109 -0.51 7.57 0.29
CA VAL A 109 0.17 6.84 -0.78
C VAL A 109 0.01 7.54 -2.12
N ARG A 110 1.03 7.41 -2.97
CA ARG A 110 1.10 8.07 -4.27
C ARG A 110 1.65 7.10 -5.32
N ASN A 111 1.20 7.29 -6.57
CA ASN A 111 1.91 6.77 -7.74
C ASN A 111 2.90 7.84 -8.19
N ARG A 112 4.21 7.57 -8.12
CA ARG A 112 5.26 8.52 -8.52
C ARG A 112 5.09 9.02 -9.96
N SER A 113 4.63 8.15 -10.86
CA SER A 113 4.50 8.45 -12.29
C SER A 113 3.35 9.43 -12.58
N VAL A 114 2.41 9.62 -11.63
CA VAL A 114 1.26 10.50 -11.77
C VAL A 114 1.50 11.79 -10.97
N GLN A 115 1.96 12.84 -11.65
CA GLN A 115 2.38 14.10 -11.01
C GLN A 115 1.24 15.02 -10.53
N ALA A 116 -0.03 14.71 -10.82
CA ALA A 116 -1.13 15.57 -10.42
C ALA A 116 -1.39 15.47 -8.90
N ALA A 117 -1.37 16.62 -8.21
CA ALA A 117 -1.51 16.74 -6.75
C ALA A 117 -2.80 16.12 -6.15
N GLY A 118 -3.78 15.76 -6.99
CA GLY A 118 -5.03 15.08 -6.59
C GLY A 118 -4.97 13.56 -6.50
N HIS A 119 -3.81 12.93 -6.75
CA HIS A 119 -3.67 11.46 -6.76
C HIS A 119 -3.06 10.88 -5.47
N ALA A 120 -2.77 11.69 -4.45
CA ALA A 120 -2.47 11.15 -3.14
C ALA A 120 -3.75 10.54 -2.53
N LYS A 121 -3.65 9.32 -2.01
CA LYS A 121 -4.74 8.70 -1.26
C LYS A 121 -4.33 8.60 0.20
N VAL A 122 -5.15 9.18 1.08
CA VAL A 122 -5.02 8.96 2.53
C VAL A 122 -5.23 7.47 2.77
N LEU A 123 -4.27 6.86 3.43
CA LEU A 123 -4.31 5.45 3.78
C LEU A 123 -5.02 5.29 5.14
N GLN A 124 -4.54 6.02 6.16
CA GLN A 124 -5.14 6.04 7.50
C GLN A 124 -4.59 7.19 8.35
N HIS A 125 -5.34 7.57 9.37
CA HIS A 125 -4.89 8.44 10.46
C HIS A 125 -4.41 7.63 11.66
N ASN A 126 -3.50 8.19 12.45
CA ASN A 126 -3.22 7.67 13.79
C ASN A 126 -4.36 8.01 14.75
N MET A 127 -4.37 7.34 15.90
CA MET A 127 -5.30 7.64 16.98
C MET A 127 -4.88 8.92 17.71
N HIS A 128 -5.78 9.90 17.73
CA HIS A 128 -5.58 11.23 18.27
C HIS A 128 -5.02 11.20 19.69
N GLY A 129 -3.88 11.88 19.88
CA GLY A 129 -3.29 12.10 21.21
C GLY A 129 -2.85 10.81 21.92
N SER A 130 -2.79 9.67 21.24
CA SER A 130 -2.44 8.38 21.84
C SER A 130 -0.93 8.15 21.84
N SER A 131 -0.36 7.82 23.00
CA SER A 131 1.03 7.41 23.16
C SER A 131 1.25 5.91 22.88
N GLN A 132 0.16 5.16 22.70
CA GLN A 132 0.21 3.73 22.44
C GLN A 132 0.44 3.45 20.96
N GLU A 133 1.39 2.54 20.69
CA GLU A 133 1.64 1.99 19.36
C GLU A 133 0.43 1.19 18.87
N ARG A 134 0.13 1.32 17.59
CA ARG A 134 -0.96 0.59 16.94
C ARG A 134 -0.51 0.01 15.63
N THR A 135 -1.03 -1.19 15.34
CA THR A 135 -0.87 -1.82 14.04
C THR A 135 -2.12 -1.61 13.23
N HIS A 136 -2.00 -0.97 12.07
CA HIS A 136 -3.08 -0.88 11.08
C HIS A 136 -2.77 -1.76 9.90
N ARG A 137 -3.73 -2.60 9.52
CA ARG A 137 -3.67 -3.43 8.33
C ARG A 137 -4.81 -3.04 7.39
N ILE A 138 -4.46 -2.53 6.22
CA ILE A 138 -5.41 -1.99 5.25
C ILE A 138 -5.24 -2.75 3.95
N ILE A 139 -6.36 -3.22 3.40
CA ILE A 139 -6.40 -4.03 2.19
C ILE A 139 -7.24 -3.27 1.16
N TRP A 140 -6.65 -3.00 0.01
CA TRP A 140 -7.32 -2.43 -1.15
C TRP A 140 -7.38 -3.48 -2.26
N VAL A 141 -8.56 -3.69 -2.81
CA VAL A 141 -8.84 -4.72 -3.83
C VAL A 141 -9.41 -4.07 -5.07
N ASN A 142 -8.98 -4.56 -6.24
CA ASN A 142 -9.41 -4.09 -7.55
C ASN A 142 -10.50 -5.00 -8.16
N ASN A 143 -11.45 -5.44 -7.33
CA ASN A 143 -12.57 -6.29 -7.76
C ASN A 143 -13.93 -5.58 -7.64
N VAL A 144 -13.96 -4.38 -7.03
CA VAL A 144 -15.16 -3.55 -6.89
C VAL A 144 -14.83 -2.13 -7.35
N ARG A 145 -15.64 -1.61 -8.28
CA ARG A 145 -15.50 -0.24 -8.78
C ARG A 145 -15.66 0.76 -7.63
N SER A 146 -14.59 1.48 -7.35
CA SER A 146 -14.47 2.46 -6.27
C SER A 146 -13.41 3.51 -6.60
N PRO A 147 -13.39 4.66 -5.91
CA PRO A 147 -12.30 5.64 -6.08
C PRO A 147 -10.90 5.09 -5.76
N ILE A 148 -10.82 3.97 -5.02
CA ILE A 148 -9.57 3.26 -4.73
C ILE A 148 -9.18 2.34 -5.90
N SER A 149 -10.13 1.58 -6.46
CA SER A 149 -9.85 0.75 -7.66
C SER A 149 -9.43 1.63 -8.83
N ASP A 150 -10.13 2.75 -9.07
CA ASP A 150 -9.81 3.72 -10.12
C ASP A 150 -8.39 4.30 -9.93
N TRP A 151 -7.96 4.48 -8.68
CA TRP A 151 -6.60 4.90 -8.35
C TRP A 151 -5.58 3.78 -8.55
N MET A 152 -5.89 2.54 -8.16
CA MET A 152 -5.02 1.38 -8.39
C MET A 152 -4.81 1.11 -9.88
N GLU A 153 -5.81 1.37 -10.72
CA GLU A 153 -5.73 1.26 -12.18
C GLU A 153 -4.78 2.30 -12.81
N THR A 154 -4.35 3.32 -12.07
CA THR A 154 -3.32 4.26 -12.56
C THR A 154 -1.93 3.65 -12.62
N PHE A 155 -1.70 2.51 -11.95
CA PHE A 155 -0.40 1.84 -11.94
C PHE A 155 -0.21 0.94 -13.16
N SER A 156 0.96 1.07 -13.77
CA SER A 156 1.48 0.19 -14.83
C SER A 156 2.76 -0.51 -14.37
N ASP A 157 3.24 -1.46 -15.18
CA ASP A 157 4.55 -2.09 -14.93
C ASP A 157 5.66 -1.04 -14.86
N GLY A 158 6.52 -1.16 -13.85
CA GLY A 158 7.64 -0.25 -13.61
C GLY A 158 7.31 0.99 -12.79
N ASP A 159 6.02 1.32 -12.58
CA ASP A 159 5.62 2.43 -11.72
C ASP A 159 6.07 2.21 -10.27
N VAL A 160 6.17 3.31 -9.53
CA VAL A 160 6.61 3.29 -8.13
C VAL A 160 5.48 3.76 -7.24
N LEU A 161 5.05 2.88 -6.35
CA LEU A 161 4.19 3.23 -5.23
C LEU A 161 5.05 3.83 -4.12
N GLU A 162 4.61 4.96 -3.59
CA GLU A 162 5.29 5.70 -2.54
C GLU A 162 4.37 5.86 -1.33
N VAL A 163 4.87 5.54 -0.14
CA VAL A 163 4.18 5.76 1.14
C VAL A 163 4.83 6.93 1.86
N TYR A 164 4.01 7.85 2.35
CA TYR A 164 4.43 9.02 3.10
C TYR A 164 3.81 8.98 4.49
N ALA A 165 4.62 9.28 5.50
CA ALA A 165 4.14 9.59 6.84
C ALA A 165 4.04 11.11 6.99
N ARG A 166 2.91 11.59 7.51
CA ARG A 166 2.59 13.01 7.59
C ARG A 166 2.12 13.37 8.99
N ALA A 167 2.40 14.60 9.38
CA ALA A 167 1.75 15.27 10.48
C ALA A 167 1.53 16.75 10.12
N HIS A 168 0.48 17.35 10.67
CA HIS A 168 0.09 18.72 10.43
C HIS A 168 -0.05 19.48 11.75
N TYR A 169 0.27 20.77 11.72
CA TYR A 169 0.39 21.65 12.90
C TYR A 169 1.57 21.35 13.83
N ARG A 170 1.95 22.38 14.60
CA ARG A 170 3.04 22.30 15.58
C ARG A 170 2.61 21.40 16.75
N GLY A 171 3.51 20.54 17.23
CA GLY A 171 3.26 19.61 18.33
C GLY A 171 2.67 18.26 17.91
N TRP A 172 2.09 18.17 16.71
CA TRP A 172 1.67 16.91 16.13
C TRP A 172 2.85 16.15 15.51
N THR A 173 2.90 14.84 15.78
CA THR A 173 3.95 13.97 15.26
C THR A 173 3.38 12.62 14.86
N ASN A 174 3.80 12.11 13.71
CA ASN A 174 3.63 10.70 13.36
C ASN A 174 4.91 9.95 13.75
N ASN A 175 4.83 9.08 14.75
CA ASN A 175 5.93 8.22 15.18
C ASN A 175 5.77 6.86 14.51
N VAL A 176 6.65 6.53 13.56
CA VAL A 176 6.52 5.37 12.67
C VAL A 176 7.59 4.33 12.97
N TYR A 177 7.19 3.12 13.34
CA TYR A 177 8.12 2.03 13.71
C TYR A 177 8.29 1.01 12.60
N SER A 178 7.24 0.76 11.82
CA SER A 178 7.36 -0.03 10.61
C SER A 178 6.28 0.30 9.60
N VAL A 179 6.62 0.14 8.31
CA VAL A 179 5.69 0.13 7.20
C VAL A 179 6.06 -1.03 6.30
N GLN A 180 5.06 -1.82 5.93
CA GLN A 180 5.15 -2.88 4.94
C GLN A 180 4.06 -2.68 3.91
N VAL A 181 4.44 -2.85 2.63
CA VAL A 181 3.51 -2.89 1.51
C VAL A 181 3.71 -4.19 0.77
N VAL A 182 2.61 -4.85 0.44
CA VAL A 182 2.57 -6.01 -0.44
C VAL A 182 1.61 -5.70 -1.58
N ALA A 183 2.10 -5.80 -2.80
CA ALA A 183 1.35 -5.60 -4.03
C ALA A 183 1.20 -6.93 -4.76
N TYR A 184 -0.02 -7.19 -5.24
CA TYR A 184 -0.36 -8.37 -6.02
C TYR A 184 -0.76 -7.93 -7.43
N THR A 185 -0.09 -8.48 -8.44
CA THR A 185 -0.27 -8.08 -9.83
C THR A 185 -0.55 -9.25 -10.77
N ALA A 186 -1.55 -9.10 -11.64
CA ALA A 186 -1.82 -10.01 -12.74
C ALA A 186 -0.71 -9.90 -13.79
N CYS A 187 -0.14 -11.03 -14.21
CA CYS A 187 1.02 -11.08 -15.10
C CYS A 187 0.82 -11.88 -16.40
N PHE A 188 -0.38 -12.42 -16.63
CA PHE A 188 -0.72 -13.22 -17.80
C PHE A 188 -1.99 -12.68 -18.45
#